data_AF-A0A833JG05-F1
#
_entry.id   AF-A0A833JG05-F1
#
_cell.length_a   1.000
_cell.length_b   1.000
_cell.length_c   1.000
_cell.angle_alpha   90.00
_cell.angle_beta   90.00
_cell.angle_gamma   90.00
#
_symmetry.space_group_name_H-M   'P 1'
#
loop_
_entity.id
_entity.type
_entity.pdbx_description
1 polymer ?
#
loop_
_entity_poly.entity_id
_entity_poly.type
_entity_poly.pdbx_seq_one_letter_code
_entity_poly.pdbx_strand_id
1 'polypeptide(L)'
;MFNKITFIVLILVFFQARAKSVEKIKQDIPIKEQITPEQKVTKLCNEYETNKNIKYQKEFIEKIKNEVLLDDKVRAQFAKDLVQKKIKGCESALREYVTNMLSLKDYEPQLGEQGFLSLALMAKIPEAYKVIETEIDKGFLSSWIDILKESDDKAYMQSLSNWAFKVGKAIREIDKASLVESSEYGKIKNENIELKNPDQIRIWTPILMNRYLIENVKRKNKLNEDELANLNIIYAASTPSYKEIFGDEIAKIAKNNIGAWIRSFRKEPVWAQFRLFQLMEKIGGGDIKREIIWISNYHESIKMRAIAVGTLDKLALKHR
;
A
#
# COMPACT_ATOMS: atom_id res chain seq x y z
N MET A 1 11.55 37.81 -21.77
CA MET A 1 10.24 38.49 -21.81
C MET A 1 9.60 38.21 -23.14
N PHE A 2 8.71 37.21 -23.20
CA PHE A 2 7.90 36.94 -24.39
C PHE A 2 6.49 37.47 -24.17
N ASN A 3 6.04 38.27 -25.14
CA ASN A 3 4.96 39.24 -25.01
C ASN A 3 3.58 38.59 -25.08
N LYS A 4 2.69 38.97 -24.15
CA LYS A 4 1.33 38.45 -23.91
C LYS A 4 0.29 38.69 -25.03
N ILE A 5 0.71 39.10 -26.24
CA ILE A 5 -0.21 39.55 -27.28
C ILE A 5 -0.53 38.45 -28.31
N THR A 6 0.33 37.45 -28.46
CA THR A 6 0.12 36.39 -29.47
C THR A 6 -0.88 35.31 -29.03
N PHE A 7 -1.15 35.19 -27.73
CA PHE A 7 -2.07 34.17 -27.18
C PHE A 7 -3.56 34.57 -27.28
N ILE A 8 -3.86 35.86 -27.44
CA ILE A 8 -5.24 36.39 -27.46
C ILE A 8 -5.87 36.26 -28.87
N VAL A 9 -5.06 36.25 -29.94
CA VAL A 9 -5.56 36.19 -31.32
C VAL A 9 -6.05 34.78 -31.71
N LEU A 10 -5.48 33.72 -31.13
CA LEU A 10 -5.91 32.34 -31.40
C LEU A 10 -7.23 31.96 -30.70
N ILE A 11 -7.59 32.64 -29.62
CA ILE A 11 -8.85 32.42 -28.90
C ILE A 11 -10.01 33.13 -29.63
N LEU A 12 -9.78 34.24 -30.33
CA LEU A 12 -10.85 34.99 -31.01
C LEU A 12 -11.33 34.35 -32.33
N VAL A 13 -10.48 33.60 -33.04
CA VAL A 13 -10.87 32.97 -34.33
C VAL A 13 -11.76 31.73 -34.14
N PHE A 14 -11.66 31.02 -33.02
CA PHE A 14 -12.59 29.92 -32.69
C PHE A 14 -13.96 30.41 -32.19
N PHE A 15 -14.06 31.67 -31.72
CA PHE A 15 -15.31 32.23 -31.21
C PHE A 15 -16.20 32.88 -32.28
N GLN A 16 -15.71 33.16 -33.49
CA GLN A 16 -16.51 33.77 -34.56
C GLN A 16 -17.16 32.76 -35.54
N ALA A 17 -16.74 31.49 -35.55
CA ALA A 17 -17.35 30.47 -36.41
C ALA A 17 -18.64 29.84 -35.84
N ARG A 18 -19.06 30.19 -34.61
CA ARG A 18 -20.33 29.72 -34.02
C ARG A 18 -21.43 30.78 -33.93
N ALA A 19 -21.15 32.01 -34.35
CA ALA A 19 -22.09 33.14 -34.23
C ALA A 19 -22.86 33.47 -35.53
N LYS A 20 -22.72 32.68 -36.60
CA LYS A 20 -23.42 32.92 -37.89
C LYS A 20 -24.20 31.72 -38.44
N SER A 21 -24.83 30.94 -37.58
CA SER A 21 -25.88 30.00 -38.01
C SER A 21 -27.11 29.98 -37.09
N VAL A 22 -27.35 31.08 -36.36
CA VAL A 22 -28.56 31.24 -35.53
C VAL A 22 -29.53 32.16 -36.27
N GLU A 23 -30.13 31.66 -37.34
CA GLU A 23 -31.42 32.18 -37.83
C GLU A 23 -32.10 31.05 -38.61
N LYS A 24 -33.32 30.72 -38.18
CA LYS A 24 -34.14 29.56 -38.58
C LYS A 24 -33.69 28.21 -38.01
N ILE A 25 -34.22 27.90 -36.83
CA ILE A 25 -35.26 26.89 -36.62
C ILE A 25 -35.88 27.21 -35.25
N LYS A 26 -37.08 27.81 -35.24
CA LYS A 26 -37.98 27.74 -34.09
C LYS A 26 -38.55 26.32 -34.10
N GLN A 27 -37.87 25.41 -33.41
CA GLN A 27 -38.49 24.21 -32.86
C GLN A 27 -38.41 24.37 -31.35
N ASP A 28 -39.52 24.06 -30.69
CA ASP A 28 -39.72 24.16 -29.25
C ASP A 28 -38.50 23.63 -28.49
N ILE A 29 -37.65 24.53 -28.01
CA ILE A 29 -36.62 24.21 -27.03
C ILE A 29 -37.38 24.10 -25.71
N PRO A 30 -37.50 22.90 -25.10
CA PRO A 30 -38.08 22.81 -23.77
C PRO A 30 -37.23 23.70 -22.87
N ILE A 31 -37.88 24.58 -22.11
CA ILE A 31 -37.26 25.39 -21.07
C ILE A 31 -36.38 24.43 -20.27
N LYS A 32 -35.05 24.48 -20.47
CA LYS A 32 -34.13 23.76 -19.60
C LYS A 32 -34.28 24.43 -18.25
N GLU A 33 -35.07 23.82 -17.37
CA GLU A 33 -35.10 24.19 -15.96
C GLU A 33 -33.66 24.40 -15.51
N GLN A 34 -33.34 25.59 -15.01
CA GLN A 34 -32.09 25.82 -14.30
C GLN A 34 -32.20 25.12 -12.95
N ILE A 35 -32.12 23.80 -12.98
CA ILE A 35 -32.12 22.96 -11.79
C ILE A 35 -30.86 23.32 -11.00
N THR A 36 -31.03 23.71 -9.73
CA THR A 36 -29.90 24.02 -8.85
C THR A 36 -29.02 22.78 -8.65
N PRO A 37 -27.71 22.95 -8.33
CA PRO A 37 -26.84 21.81 -8.04
C PRO A 37 -27.40 20.84 -6.99
N GLU A 38 -28.03 21.36 -5.94
CA GLU A 38 -28.68 20.57 -4.89
C GLU A 38 -29.87 19.76 -5.40
N GLN A 39 -30.74 20.38 -6.22
CA GLN A 39 -31.88 19.68 -6.83
C GLN A 39 -31.42 18.61 -7.83
N LYS A 40 -30.34 18.85 -8.59
CA LYS A 40 -29.77 17.84 -9.51
C LYS A 40 -29.26 16.62 -8.74
N VAL A 41 -28.49 16.84 -7.67
CA VAL A 41 -27.97 15.77 -6.81
C VAL A 41 -29.11 14.97 -6.17
N THR A 42 -30.09 15.67 -5.58
CA THR A 42 -31.23 15.04 -4.91
C THR A 42 -32.05 14.20 -5.88
N LYS A 43 -32.34 14.72 -7.08
CA LYS A 43 -33.09 13.99 -8.11
C LYS A 43 -32.35 12.72 -8.53
N LEU A 44 -31.06 12.83 -8.84
CA LEU A 44 -30.22 11.70 -9.26
C LEU A 44 -30.19 10.59 -8.18
N CYS A 45 -30.01 10.96 -6.91
CA CYS A 45 -29.94 9.99 -5.82
C CYS A 45 -31.30 9.33 -5.52
N ASN A 46 -32.41 10.07 -5.63
CA ASN A 46 -33.76 9.53 -5.43
C ASN A 46 -34.21 8.61 -6.57
N GLU A 47 -33.79 8.89 -7.82
CA GLU A 47 -34.03 8.00 -8.97
C GLU A 47 -33.39 6.62 -8.76
N TYR A 48 -32.23 6.56 -8.09
CA TYR A 48 -31.59 5.27 -7.76
C TYR A 48 -32.33 4.51 -6.66
N GLU A 49 -32.82 5.18 -5.61
CA GLU A 49 -33.56 4.50 -4.53
C GLU A 49 -34.84 3.82 -5.01
N THR A 50 -35.50 4.41 -6.00
CA THR A 50 -36.79 3.96 -6.51
C THR A 50 -36.67 2.85 -7.57
N ASN A 51 -35.55 2.74 -8.29
CA ASN A 51 -35.35 1.78 -9.40
C ASN A 51 -34.14 0.85 -9.20
N LYS A 52 -34.09 0.09 -8.09
CA LYS A 52 -33.00 -0.85 -7.79
C LYS A 52 -32.96 -2.06 -8.76
N ASN A 53 -32.30 -1.93 -9.91
CA ASN A 53 -31.86 -3.08 -10.71
C ASN A 53 -30.43 -2.89 -11.26
N ILE A 54 -29.77 -4.00 -11.62
CA ILE A 54 -28.37 -4.04 -12.09
C ILE A 54 -28.12 -3.19 -13.36
N LYS A 55 -29.10 -3.08 -14.26
CA LYS A 55 -29.04 -2.21 -15.46
C LYS A 55 -28.97 -0.73 -15.05
N TYR A 56 -29.63 -0.36 -13.96
CA TYR A 56 -29.63 0.99 -13.41
C TYR A 56 -28.29 1.39 -12.77
N GLN A 57 -27.48 0.44 -12.29
CA GLN A 57 -26.15 0.75 -11.75
C GLN A 57 -25.19 1.27 -12.82
N LYS A 58 -25.18 0.66 -14.01
CA LYS A 58 -24.38 1.15 -15.15
C LYS A 58 -24.86 2.51 -15.63
N GLU A 59 -26.18 2.70 -15.72
CA GLU A 59 -26.79 3.99 -16.10
C GLU A 59 -26.50 5.08 -15.06
N PHE A 60 -26.52 4.75 -13.76
CA PHE A 60 -26.16 5.65 -12.67
C PHE A 60 -24.68 6.07 -12.72
N ILE A 61 -23.78 5.12 -12.98
CA ILE A 61 -22.34 5.40 -13.15
C ILE A 61 -22.12 6.36 -14.32
N GLU A 62 -22.76 6.12 -15.46
CA GLU A 62 -22.66 7.02 -16.61
C GLU A 62 -23.25 8.41 -16.31
N LYS A 63 -24.37 8.51 -15.58
CA LYS A 63 -24.92 9.81 -15.16
C LYS A 63 -23.99 10.54 -14.19
N ILE A 64 -23.40 9.87 -13.19
CA ILE A 64 -22.40 10.49 -12.29
C ILE A 64 -21.21 11.02 -13.10
N LYS A 65 -20.70 10.23 -14.05
CA LYS A 65 -19.57 10.62 -14.89
C LYS A 65 -19.89 11.86 -15.73
N ASN A 66 -21.06 11.90 -16.36
CA ASN A 66 -21.40 12.94 -17.33
C ASN A 66 -22.06 14.18 -16.70
N GLU A 67 -22.79 14.04 -15.60
CA GLU A 67 -23.60 15.10 -14.99
C GLU A 67 -23.05 15.63 -13.67
N VAL A 68 -22.28 14.82 -12.93
CA VAL A 68 -21.71 15.20 -11.62
C VAL A 68 -20.23 15.55 -11.75
N LEU A 69 -19.41 14.66 -12.31
CA LEU A 69 -17.95 14.84 -12.32
C LEU A 69 -17.47 15.95 -13.26
N LEU A 70 -18.24 16.29 -14.29
CA LEU A 70 -17.92 17.34 -15.28
C LEU A 70 -18.38 18.75 -14.86
N ASP A 71 -19.19 18.90 -13.80
CA ASP A 71 -19.67 20.20 -13.30
C ASP A 71 -19.15 20.46 -11.88
N ASP A 72 -18.26 21.46 -11.73
CA ASP A 72 -17.60 21.79 -10.47
C ASP A 72 -18.56 22.07 -9.32
N LYS A 73 -19.67 22.76 -9.59
CA LYS A 73 -20.64 23.16 -8.56
C LYS A 73 -21.47 21.96 -8.12
N VAL A 74 -21.88 21.12 -9.06
CA VAL A 74 -22.63 19.88 -8.78
C VAL A 74 -21.74 18.89 -8.03
N ARG A 75 -20.49 18.72 -8.45
CA ARG A 75 -19.49 17.88 -7.78
C ARG A 75 -19.23 18.29 -6.33
N ALA A 76 -19.04 19.59 -6.08
CA ALA A 76 -18.82 20.10 -4.73
C ALA A 76 -20.05 19.87 -3.83
N GLN A 77 -21.25 20.08 -4.36
CA GLN A 77 -22.49 19.83 -3.63
C GLN A 77 -22.69 18.33 -3.36
N PHE A 78 -22.45 17.47 -4.35
CA PHE A 78 -22.52 16.02 -4.21
C PHE A 78 -21.57 15.50 -3.11
N ALA A 79 -20.32 15.95 -3.12
CA ALA A 79 -19.34 15.61 -2.09
C ALA A 79 -19.79 16.07 -0.69
N LYS A 80 -20.31 17.29 -0.57
CA LYS A 80 -20.85 17.82 0.69
C LYS A 80 -22.02 16.98 1.21
N ASP A 81 -22.97 16.64 0.35
CA ASP A 81 -24.15 15.87 0.73
C ASP A 81 -23.83 14.41 1.06
N LEU A 82 -22.82 13.82 0.40
CA LEU A 82 -22.25 12.51 0.76
C LEU A 82 -21.65 12.54 2.17
N VAL A 83 -20.79 13.53 2.47
CA VAL A 83 -20.16 13.68 3.80
C VAL A 83 -21.21 13.90 4.90
N GLN A 84 -22.28 14.62 4.59
CA GLN A 84 -23.39 14.88 5.51
C GLN A 84 -24.41 13.73 5.59
N LYS A 85 -24.22 12.64 4.84
CA LYS A 85 -25.11 11.48 4.77
C LYS A 85 -26.56 11.83 4.39
N LYS A 86 -26.73 12.85 3.54
CA LYS A 86 -28.05 13.35 3.12
C LYS A 86 -28.64 12.60 1.92
N ILE A 87 -27.81 11.83 1.21
CA ILE A 87 -28.15 11.18 -0.07
C ILE A 87 -27.98 9.66 -0.02
N LYS A 88 -28.90 8.99 0.69
CA LYS A 88 -28.88 7.54 0.96
C LYS A 88 -28.87 6.66 -0.31
N GLY A 89 -29.56 7.06 -1.37
CA GLY A 89 -29.57 6.35 -2.64
C GLY A 89 -28.20 6.29 -3.30
N CYS A 90 -27.50 7.42 -3.30
CA CYS A 90 -26.14 7.50 -3.82
C CYS A 90 -25.14 6.74 -2.93
N GLU A 91 -25.30 6.77 -1.60
CA GLU A 91 -24.49 5.92 -0.70
C GLU A 91 -24.71 4.43 -1.01
N SER A 92 -25.95 4.02 -1.24
CA SER A 92 -26.29 2.62 -1.58
C SER A 92 -25.68 2.21 -2.91
N ALA A 93 -25.75 3.07 -3.94
CA ALA A 93 -25.14 2.81 -5.24
C ALA A 93 -23.62 2.66 -5.17
N LEU A 94 -22.96 3.55 -4.41
CA LEU A 94 -21.52 3.50 -4.17
C LEU A 94 -21.12 2.25 -3.39
N ARG A 95 -21.88 1.86 -2.35
CA ARG A 95 -21.62 0.63 -1.60
C ARG A 95 -21.76 -0.60 -2.50
N GLU A 96 -22.82 -0.68 -3.28
CA GLU A 96 -23.06 -1.79 -4.20
C GLU A 96 -21.94 -1.89 -5.25
N TYR A 97 -21.50 -0.75 -5.77
CA TYR A 97 -20.39 -0.68 -6.72
C TYR A 97 -19.08 -1.24 -6.13
N VAL A 98 -18.72 -0.75 -4.94
CA VAL A 98 -17.51 -1.20 -4.25
C VAL A 98 -17.60 -2.68 -3.84
N THR A 99 -18.78 -3.14 -3.44
CA THR A 99 -18.98 -4.56 -3.11
C THR A 99 -18.79 -5.46 -4.33
N ASN A 100 -19.32 -5.04 -5.49
CA ASN A 100 -19.12 -5.76 -6.74
C ASN A 100 -17.64 -5.79 -7.13
N MET A 101 -16.93 -4.67 -6.97
CA MET A 101 -15.49 -4.59 -7.19
C MET A 101 -14.71 -5.57 -6.29
N LEU A 102 -15.02 -5.62 -5.01
CA LEU A 102 -14.39 -6.56 -4.05
C LEU A 102 -14.66 -8.04 -4.37
N SER A 103 -15.80 -8.34 -5.02
CA SER A 103 -16.16 -9.70 -5.40
C SER A 103 -15.37 -10.23 -6.61
N LEU A 104 -14.75 -9.33 -7.38
CA LEU A 104 -13.99 -9.67 -8.58
C LEU A 104 -12.53 -9.99 -8.24
N LYS A 105 -12.12 -11.23 -8.54
CA LYS A 105 -10.76 -11.75 -8.24
C LYS A 105 -9.64 -10.89 -8.83
N ASP A 106 -9.81 -10.50 -10.08
CA ASP A 106 -8.84 -9.73 -10.89
C ASP A 106 -9.47 -8.41 -11.35
N TYR A 107 -9.97 -7.63 -10.41
CA TYR A 107 -10.47 -6.29 -10.72
C TYR A 107 -9.32 -5.34 -11.06
N GLU A 108 -9.30 -4.85 -12.29
CA GLU A 108 -8.50 -3.72 -12.74
C GLU A 108 -9.42 -2.51 -12.90
N PRO A 109 -9.25 -1.43 -12.09
CA PRO A 109 -10.09 -0.24 -12.21
C PRO A 109 -9.94 0.42 -13.58
N GLN A 110 -11.05 0.62 -14.29
CA GLN A 110 -11.06 1.33 -15.56
C GLN A 110 -10.92 2.86 -15.35
N LEU A 111 -10.55 3.58 -16.41
CA LEU A 111 -10.49 5.05 -16.41
C LEU A 111 -11.85 5.65 -16.01
N GLY A 112 -11.90 6.31 -14.84
CA GLY A 112 -13.11 6.91 -14.26
C GLY A 112 -13.66 6.16 -13.05
N GLU A 113 -13.36 4.86 -12.90
CA GLU A 113 -13.78 4.02 -11.76
C GLU A 113 -13.09 4.42 -10.45
N GLN A 114 -11.86 4.94 -10.55
CA GLN A 114 -11.14 5.56 -9.43
C GLN A 114 -11.90 6.77 -8.82
N GLY A 115 -12.70 7.46 -9.63
CA GLY A 115 -13.56 8.55 -9.17
C GLY A 115 -14.67 8.04 -8.23
N PHE A 116 -15.25 6.87 -8.53
CA PHE A 116 -16.28 6.26 -7.70
C PHE A 116 -15.73 5.74 -6.38
N LEU A 117 -14.56 5.10 -6.39
CA LEU A 117 -13.88 4.73 -5.16
C LEU A 117 -13.55 5.95 -4.30
N SER A 118 -13.06 7.04 -4.92
CA SER A 118 -12.78 8.30 -4.22
C SER A 118 -14.05 8.88 -3.57
N LEU A 119 -15.18 8.87 -4.28
CA LEU A 119 -16.48 9.30 -3.74
C LEU A 119 -16.94 8.40 -2.58
N ALA A 120 -16.76 7.08 -2.70
CA ALA A 120 -17.09 6.13 -1.64
C ALA A 120 -16.23 6.33 -0.38
N LEU A 121 -14.93 6.62 -0.55
CA LEU A 121 -14.02 6.97 0.54
C LEU A 121 -14.42 8.29 1.22
N MET A 122 -14.76 9.32 0.45
CA MET A 122 -15.25 10.60 0.99
C MET A 122 -16.55 10.42 1.79
N ALA A 123 -17.43 9.54 1.32
CA ALA A 123 -18.67 9.16 2.01
C ALA A 123 -18.44 8.26 3.24
N LYS A 124 -17.19 7.87 3.52
CA LYS A 124 -16.79 6.96 4.60
C LYS A 124 -17.50 5.62 4.54
N ILE A 125 -17.70 5.09 3.34
CA ILE A 125 -18.31 3.77 3.12
C ILE A 125 -17.30 2.68 3.55
N PRO A 126 -17.63 1.80 4.52
CA PRO A 126 -16.69 0.82 5.06
C PRO A 126 -16.08 -0.11 4.01
N GLU A 127 -16.87 -0.50 3.01
CA GLU A 127 -16.43 -1.38 1.93
C GLU A 127 -15.30 -0.75 1.09
N ALA A 128 -15.24 0.59 0.99
CA ALA A 128 -14.21 1.28 0.23
C ALA A 128 -12.83 1.17 0.89
N TYR A 129 -12.77 1.05 2.23
CA TYR A 129 -11.51 0.81 2.93
C TYR A 129 -10.95 -0.58 2.64
N LYS A 130 -11.81 -1.60 2.53
CA LYS A 130 -11.40 -2.97 2.18
C LYS A 130 -10.74 -3.06 0.81
N VAL A 131 -11.08 -2.17 -0.11
CA VAL A 131 -10.40 -2.05 -1.40
C VAL A 131 -8.94 -1.65 -1.20
N ILE A 132 -8.69 -0.63 -0.38
CA ILE A 132 -7.33 -0.16 -0.07
C ILE A 132 -6.54 -1.29 0.63
N GLU A 133 -7.17 -2.00 1.57
CA GLU A 133 -6.57 -3.18 2.22
C GLU A 133 -6.17 -4.24 1.18
N THR A 134 -7.06 -4.53 0.22
CA THR A 134 -6.82 -5.49 -0.87
C THR A 134 -5.69 -5.05 -1.80
N GLU A 135 -5.58 -3.75 -2.09
CA GLU A 135 -4.51 -3.18 -2.90
C GLU A 135 -3.16 -3.33 -2.20
N ILE A 136 -3.07 -2.98 -0.91
CA ILE A 136 -1.86 -3.19 -0.08
C ILE A 136 -1.49 -4.68 -0.09
N ASP A 137 -2.46 -5.56 0.10
CA ASP A 137 -2.32 -7.01 0.09
C ASP A 137 -1.79 -7.58 -1.23
N LYS A 138 -2.11 -6.92 -2.35
CA LYS A 138 -1.62 -7.26 -3.70
C LYS A 138 -0.29 -6.59 -4.03
N GLY A 139 0.27 -5.79 -3.12
CA GLY A 139 1.49 -5.01 -3.33
C GLY A 139 1.28 -3.77 -4.18
N PHE A 140 0.03 -3.37 -4.46
CA PHE A 140 -0.26 -2.19 -5.25
C PHE A 140 -0.11 -0.92 -4.41
N LEU A 141 0.39 0.13 -5.06
CA LEU A 141 0.54 1.45 -4.47
C LEU A 141 -0.76 2.21 -4.61
N SER A 142 -1.65 2.01 -3.64
CA SER A 142 -2.89 2.78 -3.54
C SER A 142 -2.58 4.25 -3.27
N SER A 143 -3.10 5.15 -4.10
CA SER A 143 -3.07 6.60 -3.83
C SER A 143 -3.84 6.97 -2.57
N TRP A 144 -4.72 6.08 -2.09
CA TRP A 144 -5.58 6.28 -0.94
C TRP A 144 -5.05 5.60 0.33
N ILE A 145 -3.83 5.04 0.32
CA ILE A 145 -3.24 4.37 1.49
C ILE A 145 -3.23 5.25 2.75
N ASP A 146 -3.03 6.56 2.58
CA ASP A 146 -3.03 7.51 3.69
C ASP A 146 -4.44 7.78 4.24
N ILE A 147 -5.49 7.66 3.42
CA ILE A 147 -6.89 7.75 3.86
C ILE A 147 -7.24 6.58 4.78
N LEU A 148 -6.75 5.37 4.46
CA LEU A 148 -6.97 4.20 5.32
C LEU A 148 -6.32 4.42 6.69
N LYS A 149 -5.10 4.94 6.74
CA LYS A 149 -4.41 5.28 7.99
C LYS A 149 -5.18 6.31 8.82
N GLU A 150 -5.71 7.35 8.19
CA GLU A 150 -6.48 8.40 8.88
C GLU A 150 -7.85 7.92 9.39
N SER A 151 -8.47 6.99 8.67
CA SER A 151 -9.86 6.57 8.92
C SER A 151 -9.94 5.31 9.80
N ASP A 152 -9.04 4.35 9.58
CA ASP A 152 -8.94 3.09 10.31
C ASP A 152 -7.47 2.67 10.43
N ASP A 153 -6.78 3.30 11.38
CA ASP A 153 -5.37 3.06 11.67
C ASP A 153 -5.05 1.60 12.03
N LYS A 154 -6.03 0.88 12.62
CA LYS A 154 -5.88 -0.53 12.97
C LYS A 154 -5.90 -1.40 11.73
N ALA A 155 -6.87 -1.19 10.83
CA ALA A 155 -6.92 -1.89 9.55
C ALA A 155 -5.67 -1.59 8.72
N TYR A 156 -5.23 -0.32 8.68
CA TYR A 156 -3.99 0.08 8.01
C TYR A 156 -2.77 -0.72 8.48
N MET A 157 -2.54 -0.78 9.79
CA MET A 157 -1.43 -1.56 10.35
C MET A 157 -1.57 -3.05 10.07
N GLN A 158 -2.78 -3.60 10.16
CA GLN A 158 -3.03 -5.00 9.85
C GLN A 158 -2.71 -5.33 8.39
N SER A 159 -3.09 -4.47 7.43
CA SER A 159 -2.79 -4.66 6.01
C SER A 159 -1.29 -4.62 5.74
N LEU A 160 -0.54 -3.69 6.36
CA LEU A 160 0.91 -3.67 6.22
C LEU A 160 1.57 -4.93 6.78
N SER A 161 1.12 -5.43 7.94
CA SER A 161 1.60 -6.69 8.52
C SER A 161 1.27 -7.90 7.64
N ASN A 162 0.05 -7.96 7.09
CA ASN A 162 -0.36 -9.01 6.16
C ASN A 162 0.48 -8.99 4.88
N TRP A 163 0.74 -7.81 4.33
CA TRP A 163 1.63 -7.63 3.19
C TRP A 163 3.03 -8.16 3.50
N ALA A 164 3.64 -7.76 4.63
CA ALA A 164 4.96 -8.22 5.03
C ALA A 164 5.01 -9.75 5.21
N PHE A 165 3.97 -10.34 5.81
CA PHE A 165 3.82 -11.79 5.91
C PHE A 165 3.80 -12.46 4.52
N LYS A 166 2.99 -11.95 3.59
CA LYS A 166 2.88 -12.54 2.24
C LYS A 166 4.20 -12.44 1.47
N VAL A 167 4.91 -11.30 1.55
CA VAL A 167 6.23 -11.16 0.93
C VAL A 167 7.22 -12.14 1.56
N GLY A 168 7.30 -12.20 2.89
CA GLY A 168 8.19 -13.11 3.60
C GLY A 168 7.94 -14.57 3.23
N LYS A 169 6.68 -14.98 3.17
CA LYS A 169 6.24 -16.30 2.69
C LYS A 169 6.66 -16.54 1.24
N ALA A 170 6.37 -15.61 0.34
CA ALA A 170 6.73 -15.73 -1.08
C ALA A 170 8.24 -15.88 -1.28
N ILE A 171 9.07 -15.14 -0.54
CA ILE A 171 10.54 -15.29 -0.58
C ILE A 171 10.94 -16.70 -0.15
N ARG A 172 10.35 -17.23 0.93
CA ARG A 172 10.67 -18.59 1.39
C ARG A 172 10.28 -19.64 0.35
N GLU A 173 9.20 -19.40 -0.38
CA GLU A 173 8.64 -20.28 -1.42
C GLU A 173 9.27 -20.12 -2.82
N ILE A 174 10.09 -19.09 -3.08
CA ILE A 174 10.88 -18.98 -4.33
C ILE A 174 11.75 -20.24 -4.44
N ASP A 175 11.57 -20.93 -5.56
CA ASP A 175 12.10 -22.26 -5.88
C ASP A 175 11.72 -23.32 -4.84
N LYS A 176 10.78 -24.21 -5.21
CA LYS A 176 10.26 -25.35 -4.42
C LYS A 176 11.32 -26.32 -3.83
N ALA A 177 12.60 -25.95 -3.80
CA ALA A 177 13.70 -26.62 -3.14
C ALA A 177 13.79 -26.36 -1.62
N SER A 178 12.96 -25.51 -1.00
CA SER A 178 13.05 -25.35 0.47
C SER A 178 11.76 -24.97 1.21
N LEU A 179 10.78 -25.86 1.24
CA LEU A 179 10.04 -26.12 2.50
C LEU A 179 10.90 -27.01 3.42
N VAL A 180 12.22 -26.76 3.50
CA VAL A 180 13.03 -27.48 4.48
C VAL A 180 12.71 -26.85 5.82
N GLU A 181 12.23 -27.68 6.75
CA GLU A 181 11.80 -27.28 8.09
C GLU A 181 12.79 -26.29 8.71
N SER A 182 12.28 -25.37 9.55
CA SER A 182 13.09 -24.48 10.39
C SER A 182 14.35 -25.21 10.85
N SER A 183 15.54 -24.70 10.50
CA SER A 183 16.76 -25.34 10.97
C SER A 183 16.74 -25.33 12.49
N GLU A 184 16.93 -26.50 13.10
CA GLU A 184 17.30 -26.53 14.50
C GLU A 184 18.58 -25.71 14.67
N TYR A 185 18.73 -25.13 15.86
CA TYR A 185 19.77 -24.17 16.16
C TYR A 185 21.15 -24.65 15.73
N GLY A 186 21.79 -23.88 14.85
CA GLY A 186 23.12 -24.19 14.31
C GLY A 186 23.13 -25.10 13.08
N LYS A 187 22.06 -25.85 12.76
CA LYS A 187 22.08 -26.89 11.73
C LYS A 187 22.13 -26.37 10.29
N ILE A 188 23.17 -26.72 9.55
CA ILE A 188 23.30 -26.37 8.13
C ILE A 188 22.49 -27.34 7.26
N LYS A 189 21.48 -26.82 6.54
CA LYS A 189 20.72 -27.61 5.55
C LYS A 189 21.22 -27.46 4.11
N ASN A 190 21.84 -26.33 3.76
CA ASN A 190 22.53 -26.12 2.48
C ASN A 190 23.33 -24.81 2.52
N GLU A 191 24.62 -24.82 2.17
CA GLU A 191 25.45 -23.59 2.12
C GLU A 191 25.37 -22.87 0.77
N ASN A 192 25.00 -23.58 -0.31
CA ASN A 192 24.99 -23.08 -1.68
C ASN A 192 23.56 -22.89 -2.21
N ILE A 193 22.81 -21.95 -1.63
CA ILE A 193 21.48 -21.56 -2.14
C ILE A 193 21.61 -20.25 -2.91
N GLU A 194 21.00 -20.20 -4.10
CA GLU A 194 20.88 -18.97 -4.87
C GLU A 194 20.18 -17.87 -4.07
N LEU A 195 20.64 -16.64 -4.28
CA LEU A 195 20.13 -15.48 -3.57
C LEU A 195 18.70 -15.18 -4.03
N LYS A 196 17.75 -15.35 -3.11
CA LYS A 196 16.34 -15.02 -3.35
C LYS A 196 16.20 -13.50 -3.43
N ASN A 197 15.80 -12.95 -4.58
CA ASN A 197 15.64 -11.51 -4.75
C ASN A 197 14.15 -11.13 -4.58
N PRO A 198 13.78 -10.23 -3.65
CA PRO A 198 12.40 -9.84 -3.46
C PRO A 198 11.81 -9.15 -4.70
N ASP A 199 12.62 -8.55 -5.59
CA ASP A 199 12.15 -7.94 -6.83
C ASP A 199 11.57 -8.98 -7.83
N GLN A 200 11.80 -10.28 -7.61
CA GLN A 200 11.15 -11.35 -8.37
C GLN A 200 9.70 -11.61 -7.91
N ILE A 201 9.25 -10.98 -6.83
CA ILE A 201 7.95 -11.20 -6.22
C ILE A 201 7.02 -10.05 -6.59
N ARG A 202 5.94 -10.34 -7.32
CA ARG A 202 4.97 -9.33 -7.76
C ARG A 202 4.44 -8.43 -6.64
N ILE A 203 4.24 -8.99 -5.44
CA ILE A 203 3.67 -8.28 -4.29
C ILE A 203 4.69 -7.44 -3.51
N TRP A 204 5.99 -7.55 -3.82
CA TRP A 204 7.02 -6.76 -3.16
C TRP A 204 7.06 -5.34 -3.72
N THR A 205 7.04 -4.35 -2.82
CA THR A 205 7.37 -2.96 -3.17
C THR A 205 8.21 -2.29 -2.09
N PRO A 206 9.29 -1.57 -2.45
CA PRO A 206 10.12 -0.83 -1.49
C PRO A 206 9.34 0.25 -0.71
N ILE A 207 8.29 0.82 -1.31
CA ILE A 207 7.47 1.85 -0.67
C ILE A 207 6.63 1.25 0.48
N LEU A 208 6.01 0.09 0.28
CA LEU A 208 5.28 -0.58 1.36
C LEU A 208 6.24 -1.06 2.47
N MET A 209 7.45 -1.50 2.11
CA MET A 209 8.50 -1.80 3.08
C MET A 209 8.82 -0.59 3.94
N ASN A 210 9.10 0.55 3.31
CA ASN A 210 9.43 1.77 4.03
C ASN A 210 8.29 2.22 4.96
N ARG A 211 7.04 2.15 4.50
CA ARG A 211 5.86 2.47 5.33
C ARG A 211 5.75 1.52 6.53
N TYR A 212 5.85 0.21 6.30
CA TYR A 212 5.84 -0.79 7.38
C TYR A 212 6.93 -0.53 8.42
N LEU A 213 8.15 -0.22 7.99
CA LEU A 213 9.27 0.09 8.86
C LEU A 213 9.05 1.36 9.68
N ILE A 214 8.68 2.46 9.03
CA ILE A 214 8.45 3.76 9.68
C ILE A 214 7.37 3.64 10.75
N GLU A 215 6.27 2.97 10.45
CA GLU A 215 5.17 2.80 11.41
C GLU A 215 5.59 1.96 12.63
N ASN A 216 6.30 0.85 12.42
CA ASN A 216 6.79 0.02 13.52
C ASN A 216 7.83 0.74 14.40
N VAL A 217 8.72 1.55 13.79
CA VAL A 217 9.66 2.40 14.53
C VAL A 217 8.91 3.45 15.35
N LYS A 218 8.00 4.20 14.72
CA LYS A 218 7.23 5.28 15.36
C LYS A 218 6.43 4.79 16.55
N ARG A 219 5.78 3.62 16.41
CA ARG A 219 4.90 3.05 17.43
C ARG A 219 5.66 2.25 18.50
N LYS A 220 6.94 1.92 18.25
CA LYS A 220 7.72 0.99 19.08
C LYS A 220 6.98 -0.33 19.30
N ASN A 221 6.39 -0.87 18.23
CA ASN A 221 5.59 -2.08 18.31
C ASN A 221 6.40 -3.26 18.86
N LYS A 222 5.75 -4.05 19.74
CA LYS A 222 6.29 -5.31 20.23
C LYS A 222 5.96 -6.42 19.24
N LEU A 223 6.88 -6.68 18.33
CA LEU A 223 6.72 -7.72 17.32
C LEU A 223 7.05 -9.09 17.90
N ASN A 224 6.26 -10.09 17.54
CA ASN A 224 6.52 -11.47 17.89
C ASN A 224 7.60 -12.09 16.98
N GLU A 225 7.99 -13.34 17.26
CA GLU A 225 9.06 -14.02 16.51
C GLU A 225 8.73 -14.22 15.04
N ASP A 226 7.47 -14.50 14.68
CA ASP A 226 7.06 -14.76 13.31
C ASP A 226 7.03 -13.47 12.49
N GLU A 227 6.57 -12.37 13.08
CA GLU A 227 6.61 -11.03 12.49
C GLU A 227 8.06 -10.59 12.21
N LEU A 228 8.96 -10.85 13.15
CA LEU A 228 10.39 -10.58 12.99
C LEU A 228 11.04 -11.51 11.97
N ALA A 229 10.63 -12.79 11.90
CA ALA A 229 11.10 -13.73 10.90
C ALA A 229 10.71 -13.29 9.47
N ASN A 230 9.50 -12.75 9.28
CA ASN A 230 9.11 -12.17 7.99
C ASN A 230 9.97 -10.96 7.63
N LEU A 231 10.23 -10.07 8.59
CA LEU A 231 11.09 -8.92 8.39
C LEU A 231 12.54 -9.33 8.04
N ASN A 232 13.07 -10.31 8.77
CA ASN A 232 14.43 -10.81 8.59
C ASN A 232 14.63 -11.42 7.20
N ILE A 233 13.72 -12.27 6.73
CA ILE A 233 13.88 -12.91 5.42
C ILE A 233 13.75 -11.90 4.27
N ILE A 234 12.87 -10.91 4.41
CA ILE A 234 12.76 -9.78 3.45
C ILE A 234 14.07 -9.01 3.37
N TYR A 235 14.62 -8.63 4.52
CA TYR A 235 15.88 -7.90 4.56
C TYR A 235 17.04 -8.73 4.02
N ALA A 236 17.14 -10.01 4.39
CA ALA A 236 18.17 -10.89 3.89
C ALA A 236 18.11 -11.03 2.36
N ALA A 237 16.92 -11.19 1.80
CA ALA A 237 16.69 -11.30 0.37
C ALA A 237 17.01 -10.00 -0.39
N SER A 238 16.84 -8.84 0.27
CA SER A 238 17.01 -7.52 -0.34
C SER A 238 18.39 -7.30 -0.99
N THR A 239 18.39 -6.50 -2.06
CA THR A 239 19.60 -6.01 -2.74
C THR A 239 20.47 -5.16 -1.78
N PRO A 240 21.77 -4.96 -2.08
CA PRO A 240 22.62 -4.09 -1.28
C PRO A 240 22.02 -2.69 -1.06
N SER A 241 21.47 -2.07 -2.11
CA SER A 241 20.86 -0.73 -2.03
C SER A 241 19.71 -0.67 -1.02
N TYR A 242 18.80 -1.65 -1.03
CA TYR A 242 17.71 -1.69 -0.07
C TYR A 242 18.19 -1.98 1.36
N LYS A 243 19.26 -2.76 1.53
CA LYS A 243 19.82 -3.04 2.85
C LYS A 243 20.44 -1.81 3.51
N GLU A 244 21.04 -0.95 2.70
CA GLU A 244 21.55 0.35 3.16
C GLU A 244 20.40 1.24 3.62
N ILE A 245 19.32 1.31 2.84
CA ILE A 245 18.17 2.16 3.13
C ILE A 245 17.38 1.67 4.35
N PHE A 246 17.13 0.36 4.47
CA PHE A 246 16.22 -0.20 5.49
C PHE A 246 16.91 -0.65 6.77
N GLY A 247 18.24 -0.82 6.73
CA GLY A 247 18.98 -1.48 7.81
C GLY A 247 18.88 -0.73 9.15
N ASP A 248 18.81 0.59 9.12
CA ASP A 248 18.75 1.40 10.35
C ASP A 248 17.39 1.30 11.03
N GLU A 249 16.30 1.32 10.26
CA GLU A 249 14.93 1.16 10.74
C GLU A 249 14.72 -0.23 11.33
N ILE A 250 15.23 -1.27 10.65
CA ILE A 250 15.16 -2.65 11.16
C ILE A 250 15.95 -2.78 12.45
N ALA A 251 17.14 -2.19 12.54
CA ALA A 251 17.91 -2.18 13.78
C ALA A 251 17.16 -1.47 14.92
N LYS A 252 16.46 -0.35 14.64
CA LYS A 252 15.60 0.34 15.63
C LYS A 252 14.45 -0.56 16.10
N ILE A 253 13.78 -1.27 15.18
CA ILE A 253 12.70 -2.22 15.52
C ILE A 253 13.26 -3.37 16.37
N ALA A 254 14.39 -3.94 15.97
CA ALA A 254 15.05 -5.05 16.67
C ALA A 254 15.51 -4.66 18.07
N LYS A 255 16.01 -3.43 18.28
CA LYS A 255 16.35 -2.89 19.62
C LYS A 255 15.16 -2.88 20.59
N ASN A 256 13.95 -2.66 20.09
CA ASN A 256 12.74 -2.72 20.90
C ASN A 256 12.27 -4.16 21.18
N ASN A 257 12.83 -5.15 20.49
CA ASN A 257 12.37 -6.53 20.43
C ASN A 257 13.51 -7.55 20.56
N ILE A 258 14.62 -7.22 21.23
CA ILE A 258 15.90 -7.94 21.17
C ILE A 258 15.74 -9.45 21.36
N GLY A 259 15.04 -9.89 22.41
CA GLY A 259 14.87 -11.32 22.71
C GLY A 259 14.13 -12.07 21.60
N ALA A 260 13.02 -11.51 21.10
CA ALA A 260 12.26 -12.11 19.99
C ALA A 260 13.06 -12.05 18.67
N TRP A 261 13.81 -10.97 18.45
CA TRP A 261 14.64 -10.82 17.27
C TRP A 261 15.76 -11.86 17.22
N ILE A 262 16.51 -12.06 18.31
CA ILE A 262 17.52 -13.11 18.41
C ILE A 262 16.90 -14.48 18.11
N ARG A 263 15.76 -14.80 18.71
CA ARG A 263 15.08 -16.09 18.46
C ARG A 263 14.63 -16.26 17.01
N SER A 264 14.12 -15.18 16.39
CA SER A 264 13.78 -15.20 14.96
C SER A 264 15.02 -15.38 14.07
N PHE A 265 16.13 -14.68 14.34
CA PHE A 265 17.40 -14.81 13.63
C PHE A 265 17.92 -16.25 13.65
N ARG A 266 17.87 -16.91 14.81
CA ARG A 266 18.36 -18.29 14.98
C ARG A 266 17.60 -19.32 14.14
N LYS A 267 16.33 -19.05 13.79
CA LYS A 267 15.49 -19.93 12.96
C LYS A 267 15.70 -19.71 11.46
N GLU A 268 16.39 -18.64 11.07
CA GLU A 268 16.64 -18.36 9.65
C GLU A 268 17.67 -19.31 9.03
N PRO A 269 17.59 -19.58 7.72
CA PRO A 269 18.62 -20.35 7.03
C PRO A 269 19.97 -19.61 7.06
N VAL A 270 21.07 -20.35 6.99
CA VAL A 270 22.45 -19.84 7.14
C VAL A 270 22.75 -18.67 6.19
N TRP A 271 22.30 -18.73 4.93
CA TRP A 271 22.50 -17.63 3.97
C TRP A 271 21.82 -16.33 4.41
N ALA A 272 20.67 -16.43 5.08
CA ALA A 272 19.94 -15.28 5.59
C ALA A 272 20.59 -14.76 6.87
N GLN A 273 20.99 -15.66 7.78
CA GLN A 273 21.77 -15.31 8.97
C GLN A 273 23.04 -14.53 8.62
N PHE A 274 23.77 -14.98 7.60
CA PHE A 274 24.97 -14.30 7.09
C PHE A 274 24.68 -12.84 6.72
N ARG A 275 23.57 -12.59 6.03
CA ARG A 275 23.17 -11.26 5.57
C ARG A 275 22.55 -10.39 6.67
N LEU A 276 21.94 -11.02 7.67
CA LEU A 276 21.38 -10.36 8.85
C LEU A 276 22.45 -10.00 9.87
N PHE A 277 23.60 -10.70 9.87
CA PHE A 277 24.63 -10.54 10.89
C PHE A 277 25.08 -9.08 11.05
N GLN A 278 25.18 -8.30 9.96
CA GLN A 278 25.52 -6.88 10.01
C GLN A 278 24.56 -6.03 10.86
N LEU A 279 23.31 -6.47 11.05
CA LEU A 279 22.36 -5.80 11.94
C LEU A 279 22.72 -6.01 13.41
N MET A 280 23.35 -7.13 13.79
CA MET A 280 23.78 -7.35 15.17
C MET A 280 24.75 -6.26 15.63
N GLU A 281 25.69 -5.87 14.77
CA GLU A 281 26.61 -4.76 15.07
C GLU A 281 25.86 -3.44 15.30
N LYS A 282 24.81 -3.16 14.51
CA LYS A 282 23.98 -1.94 14.64
C LYS A 282 23.07 -1.95 15.86
N ILE A 283 22.54 -3.12 16.23
CA ILE A 283 21.67 -3.30 17.39
C ILE A 283 22.51 -3.12 18.67
N GLY A 284 23.65 -3.79 18.76
CA GLY A 284 24.52 -3.72 19.93
C GLY A 284 23.84 -4.17 21.23
N GLY A 285 24.51 -3.94 22.37
CA GLY A 285 24.01 -4.30 23.70
C GLY A 285 24.46 -5.68 24.20
N GLY A 286 24.16 -5.95 25.47
CA GLY A 286 24.65 -7.14 26.18
C GLY A 286 24.16 -8.46 25.58
N ASP A 287 22.87 -8.56 25.26
CA ASP A 287 22.27 -9.79 24.72
C ASP A 287 22.80 -10.09 23.31
N ILE A 288 22.97 -9.07 22.47
CA ILE A 288 23.57 -9.24 21.14
C ILE A 288 25.03 -9.65 21.24
N LYS A 289 25.81 -9.05 22.16
CA LYS A 289 27.20 -9.46 22.39
C LYS A 289 27.28 -10.92 22.81
N ARG A 290 26.38 -11.38 23.71
CA ARG A 290 26.30 -12.79 24.10
C ARG A 290 25.95 -13.68 22.91
N GLU A 291 25.04 -13.24 22.05
CA GLU A 291 24.70 -13.98 20.82
C GLU A 291 25.90 -14.10 19.88
N ILE A 292 26.66 -13.03 19.67
CA ILE A 292 27.86 -13.05 18.83
C ILE A 292 28.91 -14.03 19.41
N ILE A 293 29.15 -14.03 20.72
CA ILE A 293 30.03 -14.98 21.40
C ILE A 293 29.53 -16.42 21.22
N TRP A 294 28.22 -16.63 21.32
CA TRP A 294 27.66 -17.95 21.09
C TRP A 294 27.91 -18.40 19.64
N ILE A 295 27.64 -17.52 18.66
CA ILE A 295 27.85 -17.81 17.24
C ILE A 295 29.32 -18.15 16.97
N SER A 296 30.27 -17.39 17.53
CA SER A 296 31.70 -17.63 17.31
C SER A 296 32.16 -19.01 17.79
N ASN A 297 31.55 -19.51 18.86
CA ASN A 297 31.98 -20.75 19.51
C ASN A 297 31.24 -21.98 19.00
N TYR A 298 29.96 -21.85 18.63
CA TYR A 298 29.06 -23.00 18.51
C TYR A 298 28.27 -23.06 17.19
N HIS A 299 28.25 -22.01 16.37
CA HIS A 299 27.53 -22.06 15.09
C HIS A 299 28.19 -23.06 14.13
N GLU A 300 27.45 -23.94 13.45
CA GLU A 300 28.07 -25.00 12.63
C GLU A 300 28.82 -24.44 11.40
N SER A 301 28.28 -23.41 10.75
CA SER A 301 28.94 -22.79 9.59
C SER A 301 30.24 -22.08 10.01
N ILE A 302 31.36 -22.57 9.48
CA ILE A 302 32.72 -22.01 9.69
C ILE A 302 32.74 -20.53 9.30
N LYS A 303 32.06 -20.17 8.21
CA LYS A 303 31.99 -18.80 7.72
C LYS A 303 31.32 -17.86 8.72
N MET A 304 30.23 -18.30 9.34
CA MET A 304 29.53 -17.53 10.39
C MET A 304 30.40 -17.39 11.63
N ARG A 305 31.09 -18.46 12.06
CA ARG A 305 32.03 -18.38 13.19
C ARG A 305 33.13 -17.36 12.93
N ALA A 306 33.75 -17.39 11.76
CA ALA A 306 34.82 -16.46 11.39
C ALA A 306 34.35 -14.99 11.40
N ILE A 307 33.16 -14.70 10.89
CA ILE A 307 32.57 -13.35 10.94
C ILE A 307 32.32 -12.91 12.38
N ALA A 308 31.78 -13.80 13.22
CA ALA A 308 31.52 -13.48 14.62
C ALA A 308 32.82 -13.20 15.39
N VAL A 309 33.88 -13.99 15.19
CA VAL A 309 35.21 -13.73 15.76
C VAL A 309 35.75 -12.36 15.32
N GLY A 310 35.77 -12.10 14.01
CA GLY A 310 36.26 -10.81 13.49
C GLY A 310 35.45 -9.61 14.00
N THR A 311 34.17 -9.81 14.32
CA THR A 311 33.31 -8.79 14.93
C THR A 311 33.66 -8.55 16.40
N LEU A 312 33.93 -9.61 17.17
CA LEU A 312 34.37 -9.49 18.55
C LEU A 312 35.72 -8.78 18.66
N ASP A 313 36.64 -9.05 17.74
CA ASP A 313 37.94 -8.37 17.69
C ASP A 313 37.79 -6.86 17.46
N LYS A 314 36.93 -6.46 16.52
CA LYS A 314 36.61 -5.05 16.27
C LYS A 314 35.97 -4.38 17.50
N LEU A 315 35.10 -5.08 18.22
CA LEU A 315 34.47 -4.58 19.43
C LEU A 315 35.48 -4.44 20.58
N ALA A 316 36.44 -5.36 20.71
CA ALA A 316 37.49 -5.30 21.72
C ALA A 316 38.46 -4.13 21.48
N LEU A 317 38.77 -3.80 20.22
CA LEU A 317 39.62 -2.66 19.85
C LEU A 317 38.98 -1.30 20.14
N LYS A 318 37.65 -1.18 20.11
CA LYS A 318 36.92 0.08 20.42
C LYS A 318 36.91 0.46 21.91
N HIS A 319 37.31 -0.45 22.80
CA HIS A 319 37.32 -0.24 24.25
C HIS A 319 38.74 -0.11 24.84
N ARG A 320 39.77 -0.02 23.99
CA ARG A 320 41.14 0.35 24.37
C ARG A 320 41.39 1.81 24.02
#